data_AF-A0A934M2D5-F1
#
_entry.id   AF-A0A934M2D5-F1
#
_cell.length_a   1.000
_cell.length_b   1.000
_cell.length_c   1.000
_cell.angle_alpha   90.00
_cell.angle_beta   90.00
_cell.angle_gamma   90.00
#
_symmetry.space_group_name_H-M   'P 1'
#
loop_
_entity.id
_entity.type
_entity.pdbx_description
1 polymer ?
#
loop_
_entity_poly.entity_id
_entity_poly.type
_entity_poly.pdbx_seq_one_letter_code
_entity_poly.pdbx_strand_id
1 'polypeptide(L)'
;MVAFKKMWDDVCTILANNEIKDLQIVENYNSGFVVKENENTYFVNKDDFVDFWCNMLFFNKVDEESFAQEGKSSFKYVYKIIKKLPYITESEGSLNLTE
;
A
#
# COMPACT_ATOMS: atom_id res chain seq x y z
N MET A 1 8.68 -16.21 -1.44
CA MET A 1 8.72 -14.99 -0.59
C MET A 1 9.21 -13.81 -1.43
N VAL A 2 8.38 -12.78 -1.60
CA VAL A 2 8.74 -11.60 -2.40
C VAL A 2 9.52 -10.61 -1.53
N ALA A 3 10.75 -10.30 -1.93
CA ALA A 3 11.59 -9.35 -1.22
C ALA A 3 11.00 -7.94 -1.27
N PHE A 4 11.13 -7.18 -0.18
CA PHE A 4 10.63 -5.80 -0.08
C PHE A 4 11.05 -4.91 -1.26
N LYS A 5 12.30 -5.04 -1.73
CA LYS A 5 12.78 -4.27 -2.90
C LYS A 5 11.92 -4.51 -4.13
N LYS A 6 11.61 -5.78 -4.44
CA LYS A 6 10.75 -6.12 -5.58
C LYS A 6 9.36 -5.51 -5.40
N MET A 7 8.79 -5.63 -4.21
CA MET A 7 7.50 -5.01 -3.90
C MET A 7 7.51 -3.49 -4.09
N TRP A 8 8.54 -2.82 -3.59
CA TRP A 8 8.68 -1.38 -3.75
C TRP A 8 8.83 -0.97 -5.22
N ASP A 9 9.63 -1.69 -6.00
CA ASP A 9 9.81 -1.43 -7.43
C ASP A 9 8.49 -1.61 -8.21
N ASP A 10 7.69 -2.63 -7.86
CA ASP A 10 6.35 -2.85 -8.43
C ASP A 10 5.37 -1.72 -8.05
N VAL A 11 5.39 -1.26 -6.79
CA VAL A 11 4.61 -0.09 -6.32
C VAL A 11 4.98 1.16 -7.11
N CYS A 12 6.28 1.44 -7.27
CA CYS A 12 6.75 2.58 -8.06
C CYS A 12 6.24 2.50 -9.51
N THR A 13 6.19 1.30 -10.09
CA THR A 13 5.66 1.08 -11.45
C THR A 13 4.16 1.39 -11.52
N ILE A 14 3.37 0.88 -10.58
CA ILE A 14 1.91 1.15 -10.49
C ILE A 14 1.63 2.66 -10.37
N LEU A 15 2.39 3.36 -9.52
CA LEU A 15 2.27 4.80 -9.30
C LEU A 15 2.65 5.59 -10.56
N ALA A 16 3.74 5.21 -11.25
CA ALA A 16 4.18 5.86 -12.48
C ALA A 16 3.18 5.70 -13.62
N ASN A 17 2.48 4.56 -13.68
CA ASN A 17 1.49 4.26 -14.71
C ASN A 17 0.09 4.85 -14.42
N ASN A 18 -0.11 5.53 -13.27
CA ASN A 18 -1.43 6.00 -12.82
C ASN A 18 -2.51 4.90 -12.82
N GLU A 19 -2.12 3.68 -12.45
CA GLU A 19 -3.02 2.51 -12.47
C GLU A 19 -4.07 2.51 -11.34
N ILE A 20 -4.00 3.47 -10.41
CA ILE A 20 -4.89 3.56 -9.26
C ILE A 20 -5.90 4.68 -9.46
N LYS A 21 -7.03 4.35 -10.08
CA LYS A 21 -8.14 5.30 -10.31
C LYS A 21 -8.81 5.79 -9.03
N ASP A 22 -8.65 5.03 -7.94
CA ASP A 22 -9.35 5.25 -6.66
C ASP A 22 -8.56 6.15 -5.69
N LEU A 23 -7.43 6.71 -6.14
CA LEU A 23 -6.57 7.62 -5.37
C LEU A 23 -6.25 8.87 -6.19
N GLN A 24 -6.49 10.05 -5.61
CA GLN A 24 -6.05 11.30 -6.20
C GLN A 24 -4.61 11.59 -5.76
N ILE A 25 -3.65 11.05 -6.51
CA ILE A 25 -2.23 11.33 -6.30
C ILE A 25 -1.92 12.69 -6.92
N VAL A 26 -1.46 13.64 -6.11
CA VAL A 26 -1.17 15.01 -6.55
C VAL A 26 0.32 15.25 -6.78
N GLU A 27 1.19 14.52 -6.09
CA GLU A 27 2.65 14.61 -6.24
C GLU A 27 3.31 13.25 -5.98
N ASN A 28 4.38 12.96 -6.74
CA ASN A 28 5.20 11.76 -6.60
C ASN A 28 6.65 12.14 -6.29
N TYR A 29 7.25 11.39 -5.36
CA TYR A 29 8.63 11.53 -4.91
C TYR A 29 9.33 10.17 -4.98
N ASN A 30 10.66 10.17 -4.97
CA ASN A 30 11.44 8.92 -4.97
C ASN A 30 11.16 8.02 -3.73
N SER A 31 10.66 8.62 -2.65
CA SER A 31 10.43 7.95 -1.36
C SER A 31 8.96 7.92 -0.93
N GLY A 32 8.02 8.29 -1.80
CA GLY A 32 6.61 8.42 -1.42
C GLY A 32 5.78 9.24 -2.39
N PHE A 33 4.55 9.53 -2.01
CA PHE A 33 3.60 10.29 -2.81
C PHE A 33 2.58 10.99 -1.91
N VAL A 34 1.95 12.04 -2.45
CA VAL A 34 0.92 12.80 -1.74
C VAL A 34 -0.43 12.41 -2.32
N VAL A 35 -1.34 11.98 -1.44
CA VAL A 35 -2.74 11.72 -1.77
C VAL A 35 -3.59 12.88 -1.26
N LYS A 36 -4.51 13.35 -2.10
CA LYS A 36 -5.56 14.27 -1.70
C LYS A 36 -6.86 13.51 -1.50
N GLU A 37 -7.55 13.77 -0.41
CA GLU A 37 -8.87 13.22 -0.13
C GLU A 37 -9.70 14.30 0.57
N ASN A 38 -10.77 14.74 -0.08
CA ASN A 38 -11.56 15.91 0.35
C ASN A 38 -10.67 17.17 0.50
N GLU A 39 -10.69 17.79 1.69
CA GLU A 39 -9.87 18.95 2.04
C GLU A 39 -8.51 18.57 2.65
N ASN A 40 -8.26 17.27 2.87
CA ASN A 40 -7.05 16.78 3.52
C ASN A 40 -6.01 16.31 2.51
N THR A 41 -4.75 16.42 2.90
CA THR A 41 -3.60 15.87 2.18
C THR A 41 -2.84 14.91 3.09
N TYR A 42 -2.44 13.78 2.53
CA TYR A 42 -1.74 12.73 3.24
C TYR A 42 -0.48 12.40 2.49
N PHE A 43 0.66 12.47 3.18
CA PHE A 43 1.91 11.99 2.64
C PHE A 43 2.06 10.51 2.99
N VAL A 44 2.19 9.67 1.98
CA VAL A 44 2.46 8.25 2.12
C VAL A 44 3.90 8.03 1.68
N ASN A 45 4.72 7.49 2.56
CA ASN A 45 6.14 7.31 2.33
C ASN A 45 6.52 5.83 2.31
N LYS A 46 7.76 5.55 1.91
CA LYS A 46 8.31 4.21 1.82
C LYS A 46 8.26 3.44 3.15
N ASP A 47 8.38 4.11 4.29
CA ASP A 47 8.36 3.46 5.60
C ASP A 47 6.96 2.93 5.94
N ASP A 48 5.90 3.61 5.50
CA ASP A 48 4.53 3.08 5.60
C ASP A 48 4.39 1.72 4.89
N PHE A 49 5.10 1.53 3.77
CA PHE A 49 5.14 0.27 3.04
C PHE A 49 6.03 -0.77 3.72
N VAL A 50 7.11 -0.36 4.38
CA VAL A 50 7.98 -1.27 5.15
C VAL A 50 7.15 -1.91 6.27
N ASP A 51 6.47 -1.09 7.06
CA ASP A 51 5.62 -1.54 8.17
C ASP A 51 4.53 -2.51 7.69
N PHE A 52 3.85 -2.15 6.60
CA PHE A 52 2.82 -3.01 6.00
C PHE A 52 3.41 -4.34 5.53
N TRP A 53 4.52 -4.28 4.78
CA TRP A 53 5.09 -5.46 4.15
C TRP A 53 5.71 -6.42 5.16
N CYS A 54 6.33 -5.90 6.22
CA CYS A 54 6.83 -6.72 7.32
C CYS A 54 5.71 -7.51 8.00
N ASN A 55 4.55 -6.89 8.26
CA ASN A 55 3.39 -7.59 8.79
C ASN A 55 2.87 -8.66 7.83
N MET A 56 2.73 -8.32 6.54
CA MET A 56 2.33 -9.26 5.50
C MET A 56 3.26 -10.47 5.43
N LEU A 57 4.58 -10.28 5.43
CA LEU A 57 5.56 -11.36 5.36
C LEU A 57 5.56 -12.24 6.62
N PHE A 58 5.22 -11.68 7.78
CA PHE A 58 5.20 -12.42 9.04
C PHE A 58 3.94 -13.27 9.17
N PHE A 59 2.77 -12.72 8.82
CA PHE A 59 1.48 -13.39 8.98
C PHE A 59 0.94 -14.04 7.70
N ASN A 60 1.57 -13.81 6.55
CA ASN A 60 1.06 -14.11 5.20
C ASN A 60 -0.28 -13.44 4.86
N LYS A 61 -0.77 -12.54 5.73
CA LYS A 61 -2.01 -11.83 5.56
C LYS A 61 -1.98 -10.46 6.26
N VAL A 62 -2.80 -9.54 5.77
CA VAL A 62 -3.10 -8.27 6.43
C VAL A 62 -4.59 -7.99 6.31
N ASP A 63 -5.29 -7.89 7.44
CA ASP A 63 -6.71 -7.58 7.50
C ASP A 63 -6.90 -6.05 7.41
N GLU A 64 -7.89 -5.58 6.63
CA GLU A 64 -8.13 -4.14 6.41
C GLU A 64 -8.38 -3.39 7.74
N GLU A 65 -9.05 -4.04 8.68
CA GLU A 65 -9.42 -3.48 9.98
C GLU A 65 -8.27 -3.40 10.98
N SER A 66 -7.18 -4.18 10.81
CA SER A 66 -6.10 -4.28 11.80
C SER A 66 -5.41 -2.95 12.06
N PHE A 67 -5.37 -2.06 11.08
CA PHE A 67 -4.65 -0.79 11.16
C PHE A 67 -5.57 0.42 11.28
N ALA A 68 -6.89 0.22 11.22
CA ALA A 68 -7.86 1.27 11.53
C ALA A 68 -7.73 1.73 13.01
N GLN A 69 -7.23 0.86 13.89
CA GLN A 69 -7.07 1.14 15.32
C GLN A 69 -5.77 1.89 15.66
N GLU A 70 -4.75 1.84 14.80
CA GLU A 70 -3.43 2.45 15.07
C GLU A 70 -3.34 3.95 14.73
N GLY A 71 -4.40 4.55 14.20
CA GLY A 71 -4.42 5.97 13.84
C GLY A 71 -3.51 6.34 12.66
N LYS A 72 -2.88 5.37 11.99
CA LYS A 72 -2.08 5.57 10.77
C LYS A 72 -3.00 5.81 9.58
N SER A 73 -3.34 7.08 9.34
CA SER A 73 -4.17 7.51 8.22
C SER A 73 -3.60 7.13 6.84
N SER A 74 -2.30 6.88 6.74
CA SER A 74 -1.61 6.41 5.54
C SER A 74 -1.95 4.97 5.14
N PHE A 75 -2.34 4.12 6.11
CA PHE A 75 -2.49 2.68 5.89
C PHE A 75 -3.49 2.33 4.79
N LYS A 76 -4.66 2.98 4.79
CA LYS A 76 -5.69 2.72 3.78
C LYS A 76 -5.20 2.97 2.35
N TYR A 77 -4.25 3.90 2.17
CA TYR A 77 -3.65 4.17 0.87
C TYR A 77 -2.65 3.08 0.50
N VAL A 78 -1.82 2.64 1.45
CA VAL A 78 -0.92 1.50 1.26
C VAL A 78 -1.70 0.25 0.91
N TYR A 79 -2.77 -0.07 1.65
CA TYR A 79 -3.65 -1.21 1.39
C TYR A 79 -4.20 -1.19 -0.05
N LYS A 80 -4.76 -0.05 -0.49
CA LYS A 80 -5.29 0.13 -1.84
C LYS A 80 -4.25 -0.11 -2.94
N ILE A 81 -2.99 0.22 -2.68
CA ILE A 81 -1.86 0.05 -3.61
C ILE A 81 -1.39 -1.40 -3.63
N ILE A 82 -1.11 -1.97 -2.45
CA ILE A 82 -0.61 -3.34 -2.31
C ILE A 82 -1.61 -4.34 -2.92
N LYS A 83 -2.91 -4.09 -2.79
CA LYS A 83 -3.98 -4.87 -3.44
C LYS A 83 -3.83 -5.01 -4.96
N LYS A 84 -3.11 -4.10 -5.63
CA LYS A 84 -2.90 -4.13 -7.09
C LYS A 84 -1.67 -4.95 -7.51
N LEU A 85 -0.86 -5.40 -6.55
CA LEU A 85 0.34 -6.19 -6.86
C LEU A 85 -0.04 -7.58 -7.41
N PRO A 86 0.74 -8.12 -8.36
CA PRO A 86 0.38 -9.36 -9.07
C PRO A 86 0.46 -10.63 -8.21
N TYR A 87 1.06 -10.55 -7.01
CA TYR A 87 1.19 -11.64 -6.04
C TYR A 87 0.39 -11.39 -4.76
N ILE A 88 -0.62 -10.51 -4.84
CA ILE A 88 -1.54 -10.24 -3.75
C ILE A 88 -2.95 -10.60 -4.18
N THR A 89 -3.65 -11.34 -3.34
CA THR A 89 -5.09 -11.61 -3.49
C THR A 89 -5.86 -11.00 -2.34
N GLU A 90 -7.10 -10.59 -2.62
CA GLU A 90 -8.02 -10.14 -1.59
C GLU A 90 -9.10 -11.19 -1.37
N SER A 91 -9.31 -11.58 -0.12
CA SER A 91 -10.39 -12.48 0.29
C SER A 91 -10.88 -12.08 1.67
N GLU A 92 -12.20 -12.00 1.85
CA GLU A 92 -12.83 -11.77 3.16
C GLU A 92 -12.34 -10.51 3.91
N GLY A 93 -11.95 -9.45 3.19
CA GLY A 93 -11.45 -8.20 3.81
C GLY A 93 -9.98 -8.24 4.21
N SER A 94 -9.23 -9.24 3.72
CA SER A 94 -7.80 -9.39 3.96
C SER A 94 -7.02 -9.50 2.66
N LEU A 95 -5.85 -8.89 2.62
CA LEU A 95 -4.85 -9.13 1.59
C LEU A 95 -3.98 -10.32 1.99
N ASN A 96 -3.74 -11.23 1.07
CA ASN A 96 -2.93 -12.43 1.25
C ASN A 96 -1.84 -12.49 0.19
N LEU A 97 -0.67 -13.02 0.56
CA LEU A 97 0.36 -13.38 -0.41
C LEU A 97 -0.07 -14.65 -1.15
N THR A 98 -0.09 -14.62 -2.48
CA THR A 98 -0.16 -15.85 -3.27
C THR A 98 1.18 -16.57 -3.22
N GLU A 99 1.14 -17.88 -3.02
CA GLU A 99 2.33 -18.75 -3.04
C GLU A 99 3.02 -18.76 -4.42
#